data_AF-A0A6I7P422-F1
#
_entry.id   AF-A0A6I7P422-F1
#
_cell.length_a   1.000
_cell.length_b   1.000
_cell.length_c   1.000
_cell.angle_alpha   90.00
_cell.angle_beta   90.00
_cell.angle_gamma   90.00
#
_symmetry.space_group_name_H-M   'P 1'
#
loop_
_entity.id
_entity.type
_entity.pdbx_description
1 polymer ?
#
loop_
_entity_poly.entity_id
_entity_poly.type
_entity_poly.pdbx_seq_one_letter_code
_entity_poly.pdbx_strand_id
1 'polypeptide(L)' 'YSADSRVVRDVWVDGQQVVAAGRVRTIDLEAATAALEEAQAEVLARVPELDWASRPIERLAPRCFDLG' A
#
# COMPACT_ATOMS: atom_id res chain seq x y z
N TYR A 1 -5.47 5.87 3.15
CA TYR A 1 -6.93 5.90 3.37
C TYR A 1 -7.38 4.51 3.78
N SER A 2 -7.38 4.20 5.08
CA SER A 2 -7.85 2.90 5.57
C SER A 2 -9.34 2.98 5.84
N ALA A 3 -10.09 2.08 5.21
CA ALA A 3 -11.53 1.97 5.33
C ALA A 3 -11.96 1.67 6.77
N ASP A 4 -12.38 2.73 7.45
CA ASP A 4 -13.00 2.73 8.77
C ASP A 4 -14.44 2.21 8.70
N SER A 5 -14.65 0.89 8.59
CA SER A 5 -15.98 0.35 8.93
C SER A 5 -16.02 -1.04 9.55
N ARG A 6 -14.92 -1.78 9.62
CA ARG A 6 -14.86 -3.04 10.41
C ARG A 6 -13.45 -3.26 10.95
N VAL A 7 -13.18 -2.74 12.16
CA VAL A 7 -11.97 -3.11 12.90
C VAL A 7 -12.05 -4.58 13.24
N VAL A 8 -11.27 -5.41 12.55
CA VAL A 8 -11.15 -6.83 12.87
C VAL A 8 -10.45 -6.94 14.22
N ARG A 9 -11.15 -7.40 15.25
CA ARG A 9 -10.62 -7.43 16.62
C ARG A 9 -9.60 -8.54 16.82
N ASP A 10 -9.92 -9.76 16.39
CA ASP A 10 -9.09 -10.94 16.62
C ASP A 10 -9.10 -11.86 15.37
N VAL A 11 -7.93 -12.35 14.95
CA VAL A 11 -7.77 -13.28 13.81
C VAL A 11 -6.83 -14.41 14.20
N TRP A 12 -7.20 -15.64 13.85
CA TRP A 12 -6.36 -16.83 14.00
C TRP A 12 -6.15 -17.52 12.65
N VAL A 13 -4.92 -17.96 12.38
CA VAL A 13 -4.54 -18.77 11.22
C VAL A 13 -3.77 -19.97 11.74
N ASP A 14 -4.20 -21.19 11.42
CA ASP A 14 -3.59 -22.45 11.88
C ASP A 14 -3.38 -22.52 13.41
N GLY A 15 -4.32 -21.95 14.18
CA GLY A 15 -4.25 -21.87 15.63
C GLY A 15 -3.37 -20.75 16.20
N GLN A 16 -2.63 -20.02 15.35
CA GLN A 16 -1.85 -18.85 15.75
C GLN A 16 -2.68 -17.57 15.69
N GLN A 17 -2.71 -16.80 16.79
CA GLN A 17 -3.38 -15.49 16.81
C GLN A 17 -2.53 -14.43 16.11
N VAL A 18 -2.94 -14.02 14.91
CA VAL A 18 -2.22 -13.05 14.08
C VAL A 18 -2.74 -11.62 14.24
N VAL A 19 -3.97 -11.44 14.72
CA VAL A 19 -4.51 -10.14 15.16
C VAL A 19 -5.12 -10.29 16.55
N ALA A 20 -4.85 -9.34 17.44
CA ALA A 20 -5.46 -9.30 18.76
C ALA A 20 -5.80 -7.86 19.17
N ALA A 21 -6.99 -7.64 19.70
CA ALA A 21 -7.49 -6.32 20.09
C ALA A 21 -7.29 -5.25 18.99
N GLY A 22 -7.48 -5.63 17.71
CA GLY A 22 -7.35 -4.73 16.57
C GLY A 22 -5.90 -4.44 16.13
N ARG A 23 -4.91 -5.11 16.72
CA ARG A 23 -3.49 -4.96 16.34
C ARG A 23 -2.95 -6.24 15.71
N VAL A 24 -2.30 -6.11 14.55
CA VAL A 24 -1.56 -7.21 13.90
C VAL A 24 -0.33 -7.53 14.74
N ARG A 25 -0.08 -8.81 15.00
CA ARG A 25 1.03 -9.29 15.83
C ARG A 25 2.22 -9.82 15.03
N THR A 26 2.00 -10.10 13.75
CA THR A 26 2.96 -10.80 12.90
C THR A 26 3.72 -9.89 11.95
N ILE A 27 3.30 -8.63 11.81
CA ILE A 27 3.95 -7.64 10.98
C ILE A 27 4.16 -6.39 11.80
N ASP A 28 5.32 -5.76 11.63
CA ASP A 28 5.48 -4.36 12.00
C ASP A 28 4.80 -3.52 10.92
N LEU A 29 3.58 -3.06 11.22
CA LEU A 29 2.75 -2.35 10.25
C LEU A 29 3.39 -1.00 9.85
N GLU A 30 4.03 -0.31 10.78
CA GLU A 30 4.65 0.99 10.50
C GLU A 30 5.87 0.80 9.60
N ALA A 31 6.76 -0.13 9.96
CA ALA A 31 7.93 -0.43 9.14
C ALA A 31 7.54 -0.97 7.75
N ALA A 32 6.53 -1.84 7.67
CA ALA A 32 6.05 -2.39 6.40
C ALA A 32 5.42 -1.30 5.51
N THR A 33 4.70 -0.35 6.10
CA THR A 33 4.09 0.75 5.34
C THR A 33 5.17 1.68 4.80
N ALA A 34 6.16 2.06 5.61
CA ALA A 34 7.27 2.90 5.17
C ALA A 34 8.08 2.26 4.04
N ALA A 35 8.41 0.96 4.18
CA ALA A 35 9.12 0.22 3.14
C ALA A 35 8.30 0.11 1.83
N LEU A 36 6.99 -0.05 1.94
CA LEU A 36 6.10 -0.08 0.78
C LEU A 36 6.04 1.28 0.08
N GLU A 37 5.94 2.38 0.82
CA GLU A 37 5.90 3.74 0.28
C GLU A 37 7.20 4.10 -0.45
N GLU A 38 8.36 3.76 0.14
CA GLU A 38 9.67 3.94 -0.48
C GLU A 38 9.80 3.15 -1.79
N ALA A 39 9.46 1.86 -1.76
CA ALA A 39 9.48 1.02 -2.96
C ALA A 39 8.52 1.53 -4.06
N GLN A 40 7.35 2.03 -3.68
CA GLN A 40 6.42 2.65 -4.63
C GLN A 40 7.03 3.90 -5.27
N ALA A 41 7.69 4.76 -4.49
CA ALA A 41 8.35 5.96 -5.01
C ALA A 41 9.45 5.61 -6.03
N GLU A 42 10.28 4.61 -5.73
CA GLU A 42 11.33 4.13 -6.64
C GLU A 42 10.75 3.58 -7.95
N VAL A 43 9.70 2.76 -7.86
CA VAL A 43 9.05 2.17 -9.03
C VAL A 43 8.44 3.25 -9.91
N LEU A 44 7.75 4.23 -9.30
CA LEU A 44 7.13 5.34 -10.03
C LEU A 44 8.16 6.18 -10.79
N ALA A 45 9.34 6.41 -10.21
CA ALA A 45 10.43 7.14 -10.87
C ALA A 45 10.95 6.42 -12.13
N ARG A 46 10.88 5.08 -12.16
CA ARG A 46 11.36 4.24 -13.26
C ARG A 46 10.33 3.97 -14.35
N VAL A 47 9.06 4.36 -14.15
CA VAL A 47 7.98 4.14 -15.13
C VAL A 47 8.31 4.62 -16.55
N PRO A 48 8.94 5.80 -16.76
CA PRO A 48 9.29 6.25 -18.11
C PRO A 48 10.31 5.36 -18.83
N GLU A 49 11.13 4.61 -18.09
CA GLU A 49 12.10 3.67 -18.67
C GLU A 49 11.44 2.37 -19.13
N LEU A 50 10.29 2.04 -18.53
CA LEU A 50 9.52 0.84 -18.83
C LEU A 50 8.42 1.08 -19.87
N ASP A 51 8.10 2.35 -20.19
CA ASP A 51 7.17 2.73 -21.25
C ASP A 51 7.90 2.90 -22.58
N TRP A 52 7.39 2.25 -23.64
CA TRP A 52 7.95 2.33 -25.00
C TRP A 52 7.95 3.76 -25.58
N ALA A 53 7.09 4.64 -25.06
CA ALA A 53 6.99 6.05 -25.42
C ALA A 53 7.49 7.00 -24.32
N SER A 54 8.14 6.45 -23.29
CA SER A 54 8.72 7.17 -22.14
C SER A 54 7.78 8.18 -21.47
N ARG A 55 6.49 7.85 -21.39
CA ARG A 55 5.49 8.70 -20.77
C ARG A 55 5.57 8.62 -19.25
N PRO A 56 5.30 9.73 -18.55
CA PRO A 56 5.23 9.73 -17.09
C PRO A 56 3.95 9.02 -16.61
N ILE A 57 3.96 8.54 -15.36
CA ILE A 57 2.87 7.74 -14.78
C ILE A 57 1.53 8.46 -14.79
N GLU A 58 1.52 9.78 -14.62
CA GLU A 58 0.33 10.63 -14.61
C GLU A 58 -0.43 10.59 -15.95
N ARG A 59 0.29 10.31 -17.04
CA ARG A 59 -0.31 10.16 -18.38
C ARG A 59 -0.78 8.74 -18.66
N LEU A 60 -0.16 7.74 -18.04
CA LEU A 60 -0.51 6.33 -18.19
C LEU A 60 -1.71 5.94 -17.31
N ALA A 61 -1.72 6.45 -16.09
CA ALA A 61 -2.77 6.23 -15.08
C ALA A 61 -3.25 7.59 -14.55
N PRO A 62 -4.04 8.34 -15.33
CA PRO A 62 -4.57 9.62 -14.90
C PRO A 62 -5.45 9.46 -13.66
N ARG A 63 -5.38 10.45 -12.77
CA ARG A 63 -6.21 10.45 -11.55
C ARG A 63 -7.69 10.61 -11.93
N CYS A 64 -8.56 9.87 -11.26
CA CYS A 64 -10.01 10.01 -11.47
C CYS A 64 -10.58 11.33 -10.91
N PHE A 65 -9.84 12.02 -10.03
CA PHE A 65 -10.22 13.30 -9.44
C PHE A 65 -9.09 14.30 -9.56
N ASP A 66 -9.46 15.55 -9.85
CA ASP A 66 -8.53 16.67 -9.95
C ASP A 66 -8.16 17.20 -8.56
N LEU A 67 -6.89 17.55 -8.36
CA LEU A 67 -6.46 18.26 -7.15
C LEU A 67 -6.47 19.76 -7.46
N GLY A 68 -7.62 20.41 -7.20
CA GLY A 68 -7.75 21.86 -7.25
C GLY A 68 -6.88 22.57 -6.22
#